data_AF-A0A0J0YK37-F1
#
_entry.id   AF-A0A0J0YK37-F1
#
_cell.length_a   1.000
_cell.length_b   1.000
_cell.length_c   1.000
_cell.angle_alpha   90.00
_cell.angle_beta   90.00
_cell.angle_gamma   90.00
#
_symmetry.space_group_name_H-M   'P 1'
#
loop_
_entity.id
_entity.type
_entity.pdbx_description
1 polymer ?
#
loop_
_entity_poly.entity_id
_entity_poly.type
_entity_poly.pdbx_seq_one_letter_code
_entity_poly.pdbx_strand_id
1 'polypeptide(L)'
;MKTKTVLYFITSILFLSCIGSDNISIPHSIEDAKKDNLLFDIYMPDKRNVTINKKDYIIGEAFTTTKFNSTKDRTINKNVFVFICKLKNVKTGEKFEYDCDVNYDDYINFNSENGGIFDSNLGIDYEDSKVRNKLDTIKIGFIDYLKVENTIIFTKIK
;
A
#
# COMPACT_ATOMS: atom_id res chain seq x y z
N MET A 1 -2.43 35.05 -53.97
CA MET A 1 -2.14 35.11 -52.51
C MET A 1 -2.98 34.07 -51.77
N LYS A 2 -2.62 32.80 -51.88
CA LYS A 2 -3.19 31.70 -51.09
C LYS A 2 -2.04 30.73 -50.83
N THR A 3 -2.14 29.92 -49.77
CA THR A 3 -1.16 28.89 -49.34
C THR A 3 0.06 29.36 -48.55
N LYS A 4 -0.12 30.00 -47.39
CA LYS A 4 0.92 29.99 -46.33
C LYS A 4 0.41 29.83 -44.89
N THR A 5 -0.89 29.67 -44.67
CA THR A 5 -1.45 29.68 -43.30
C THR A 5 -1.73 28.28 -42.73
N VAL A 6 -1.59 27.21 -43.52
CA VAL A 6 -1.99 25.86 -43.10
C VAL A 6 -0.89 25.10 -42.36
N LEU A 7 0.38 25.51 -42.48
CA LEU A 7 1.50 24.66 -42.04
C LEU A 7 1.95 24.84 -40.57
N TYR A 8 1.61 25.96 -39.92
CA TYR A 8 2.06 26.20 -38.53
C TYR A 8 1.03 25.81 -37.45
N PHE A 9 -0.20 25.49 -37.82
CA PHE A 9 -1.21 24.99 -36.87
C PHE A 9 -0.98 23.51 -36.51
N ILE A 10 -0.24 22.77 -37.35
CA ILE A 10 0.04 21.34 -37.14
C ILE A 10 1.20 21.13 -36.15
N THR A 11 2.11 22.10 -36.01
CA THR A 11 3.24 22.02 -35.05
C THR A 11 2.83 22.25 -33.59
N SER A 12 1.68 22.84 -33.31
CA SER A 12 1.21 23.05 -31.91
C SER A 12 0.40 21.88 -31.33
N ILE A 13 0.04 20.88 -32.12
CA ILE A 13 -0.77 19.73 -31.65
C ILE A 13 0.11 18.58 -31.09
N LEU A 14 1.43 18.63 -31.29
CA LEU A 14 2.35 17.54 -30.90
C LEU A 14 2.95 17.64 -29.49
N PHE A 15 2.67 18.70 -28.72
CA PHE A 15 3.23 18.86 -27.36
C PHE A 15 2.25 18.63 -26.21
N LEU A 16 1.01 18.23 -26.48
CA LEU A 16 0.12 17.65 -25.48
C LEU A 16 0.36 16.14 -25.34
N SER A 17 1.62 15.72 -25.29
CA SER A 17 1.91 14.45 -24.62
C SER A 17 1.64 14.68 -23.14
N CYS A 18 0.42 14.39 -22.70
CA CYS A 18 0.17 13.97 -21.33
C CYS A 18 1.12 12.80 -21.06
N ILE A 19 2.32 13.11 -20.58
CA ILE A 19 3.18 12.14 -19.91
C ILE A 19 2.42 11.86 -18.61
N GLY A 20 1.41 10.99 -18.68
CA GLY A 20 0.82 10.40 -17.49
C GLY A 20 1.98 9.79 -16.71
N SER A 21 2.10 10.14 -15.43
CA SER A 21 3.15 9.56 -14.60
C SER A 21 3.03 8.05 -14.69
N ASP A 22 4.11 7.38 -15.06
CA ASP A 22 4.18 5.93 -15.24
C ASP A 22 4.25 5.22 -13.87
N ASN A 23 3.31 5.56 -13.00
CA ASN A 23 3.26 5.10 -11.61
C ASN A 23 2.35 3.88 -11.55
N ILE A 24 2.96 2.72 -11.33
CA ILE A 24 2.23 1.53 -10.89
C ILE A 24 2.12 1.54 -9.36
N SER A 25 0.89 1.37 -8.89
CA SER A 25 0.57 1.17 -7.47
C SER A 25 0.92 -0.26 -7.02
N ILE A 26 1.00 -0.44 -5.71
CA ILE A 26 1.14 -1.78 -5.13
C ILE A 26 -0.21 -2.51 -5.31
N PRO A 27 -0.24 -3.84 -5.51
CA PRO A 27 -1.49 -4.57 -5.67
C PRO A 27 -2.52 -4.29 -4.57
N HIS A 28 -3.78 -4.10 -4.97
CA HIS A 28 -4.83 -3.70 -4.04
C HIS A 28 -5.41 -4.87 -3.23
N SER A 29 -5.17 -6.12 -3.63
CA SER A 29 -5.67 -7.32 -2.95
C SER A 29 -4.73 -8.51 -3.14
N ILE A 30 -4.96 -9.58 -2.37
CA ILE A 30 -4.24 -10.85 -2.56
C ILE A 30 -4.55 -11.43 -3.95
N GLU A 31 -5.78 -11.28 -4.44
CA GLU A 31 -6.19 -11.76 -5.76
C GLU A 31 -5.46 -11.03 -6.89
N ASP A 32 -5.37 -9.70 -6.82
CA ASP A 32 -4.62 -8.90 -7.79
C ASP A 32 -3.14 -9.28 -7.78
N ALA A 33 -2.55 -9.41 -6.59
CA ALA A 33 -1.15 -9.79 -6.43
C ALA A 33 -0.86 -11.20 -6.99
N LYS A 34 -1.80 -12.15 -6.82
CA LYS A 34 -1.69 -13.49 -7.42
C LYS A 34 -1.78 -13.44 -8.94
N LYS A 35 -2.77 -12.72 -9.47
CA LYS A 35 -3.02 -12.61 -10.91
C LYS A 35 -1.79 -12.08 -11.66
N ASP A 36 -1.11 -11.11 -11.07
CA ASP A 36 0.09 -10.49 -11.67
C ASP A 36 1.42 -11.13 -11.23
N ASN A 37 1.40 -12.23 -10.46
CA ASN A 37 2.59 -12.90 -9.91
C ASN A 37 3.47 -11.98 -9.05
N LEU A 38 2.86 -11.07 -8.29
CA LEU A 38 3.51 -10.12 -7.40
C LEU A 38 3.39 -10.50 -5.91
N LEU A 39 2.51 -11.46 -5.59
CA LEU A 39 2.33 -11.97 -4.24
C LEU A 39 3.56 -12.77 -3.79
N PHE A 40 4.06 -12.45 -2.61
CA PHE A 40 5.11 -13.23 -1.97
C PHE A 40 4.58 -14.18 -0.93
N ASP A 41 3.93 -13.65 0.11
CA ASP A 41 3.50 -14.43 1.27
C ASP A 41 2.23 -13.82 1.88
N ILE A 42 1.35 -14.67 2.43
CA ILE A 42 0.12 -14.25 3.12
C ILE A 42 0.32 -14.41 4.62
N TYR A 43 -0.24 -13.50 5.41
CA TYR A 43 -0.14 -13.50 6.86
C TYR A 43 -1.52 -13.55 7.50
N MET A 44 -1.63 -14.27 8.61
CA MET A 44 -2.82 -14.31 9.46
C MET A 44 -2.54 -13.53 10.75
N PRO A 45 -3.36 -12.54 11.12
CA PRO A 45 -3.23 -11.90 12.42
C PRO A 45 -3.73 -12.83 13.54
N ASP A 46 -3.11 -12.75 14.71
CA ASP A 46 -3.55 -13.45 15.94
C ASP A 46 -4.90 -12.94 16.46
N LYS A 47 -5.22 -11.66 16.22
CA LYS A 47 -6.54 -11.07 16.45
C LYS A 47 -6.95 -10.22 15.26
N ARG A 48 -8.22 -10.30 14.86
CA ARG A 48 -8.74 -9.55 13.70
C ARG A 48 -9.29 -8.17 14.02
N ASN A 49 -9.77 -7.96 15.24
CA ASN A 49 -10.38 -6.69 15.61
C ASN A 49 -9.34 -5.81 16.29
N VAL A 50 -9.29 -4.53 15.89
CA VAL A 50 -8.41 -3.52 16.47
C VAL A 50 -9.18 -2.22 16.66
N THR A 51 -8.84 -1.48 17.71
CA THR A 51 -9.37 -0.14 17.95
C THR A 51 -8.25 0.86 17.73
N ILE A 52 -8.51 1.86 16.90
CA ILE A 52 -7.58 2.94 16.59
C ILE A 52 -8.26 4.23 17.01
N ASN A 53 -7.69 4.93 17.99
CA ASN A 53 -8.34 6.06 18.64
C ASN A 53 -9.75 5.67 19.15
N LYS A 54 -10.82 6.21 18.55
CA LYS A 54 -12.23 5.95 18.91
C LYS A 54 -12.97 5.06 17.91
N LYS A 55 -12.26 4.50 16.94
CA LYS A 55 -12.85 3.77 15.80
C LYS A 55 -12.40 2.32 15.82
N ASP A 56 -13.36 1.42 15.62
CA ASP A 56 -13.10 -0.02 15.53
C ASP A 56 -12.92 -0.45 14.07
N TYR A 57 -11.95 -1.33 13.85
CA TYR A 57 -11.59 -1.87 12.54
C TYR A 57 -11.44 -3.38 12.59
N ILE A 58 -11.66 -4.00 11.43
CA ILE A 58 -11.37 -5.41 11.16
C ILE A 58 -10.18 -5.47 10.22
N ILE A 59 -9.17 -6.25 10.60
CA ILE A 59 -8.07 -6.65 9.74
C ILE A 59 -8.60 -7.63 8.70
N GLY A 60 -8.51 -7.23 7.44
CA GLY A 60 -8.90 -8.00 6.27
C GLY A 60 -7.74 -8.85 5.74
N GLU A 61 -7.18 -8.43 4.62
CA GLU A 61 -6.03 -9.10 4.00
C GLU A 61 -4.73 -8.55 4.58
N ALA A 62 -3.78 -9.45 4.83
CA ALA A 62 -2.41 -9.11 5.17
C ALA A 62 -1.45 -9.96 4.35
N PHE A 63 -0.55 -9.33 3.60
CA PHE A 63 0.32 -10.01 2.66
C PHE A 63 1.57 -9.20 2.35
N THR A 64 2.62 -9.87 1.92
CA THR A 64 3.79 -9.22 1.33
C THR A 64 3.74 -9.31 -0.18
N THR A 65 4.17 -8.24 -0.84
CA THR A 65 4.09 -8.09 -2.28
C THR A 65 5.22 -7.20 -2.80
N THR A 66 5.30 -7.13 -4.11
CA THR A 66 6.09 -6.13 -4.85
C THR A 66 5.20 -5.43 -5.88
N LYS A 67 5.81 -4.65 -6.76
CA LYS A 67 5.19 -3.97 -7.89
C LYS A 67 6.05 -4.13 -9.15
N PHE A 68 5.49 -3.76 -10.29
CA PHE A 68 6.28 -3.60 -11.52
C PHE A 68 7.08 -2.30 -11.49
N ASN A 69 8.13 -2.21 -12.32
CA ASN A 69 8.91 -0.99 -12.47
C ASN A 69 8.05 0.18 -12.97
N SER A 70 7.20 -0.09 -13.97
CA SER A 70 6.25 0.90 -14.49
C SER A 70 5.12 0.24 -15.27
N THR A 71 4.12 1.01 -15.70
CA THR A 71 3.03 0.53 -16.56
C THR A 71 3.55 0.04 -17.91
N LYS A 72 4.64 0.63 -18.41
CA LYS A 72 5.32 0.23 -19.66
C LYS A 72 6.32 -0.90 -19.45
N ASP A 73 7.03 -0.88 -18.32
CA ASP A 73 7.97 -1.93 -17.92
C ASP A 73 7.37 -2.83 -16.84
N ARG A 74 6.71 -3.91 -17.29
CA ARG A 74 6.12 -4.94 -16.43
C ARG A 74 7.13 -5.94 -15.88
N THR A 75 8.42 -5.59 -15.81
CA THR A 75 9.37 -6.39 -15.02
C THR A 75 9.19 -6.12 -13.53
N ILE A 76 9.37 -7.17 -12.71
CA ILE A 76 9.21 -7.09 -11.25
C ILE A 76 10.28 -6.18 -10.66
N ASN A 77 9.87 -5.22 -9.84
CA ASN A 77 10.77 -4.32 -9.15
C ASN A 77 11.38 -5.01 -7.91
N LYS A 78 12.63 -5.46 -8.04
CA LYS A 78 13.34 -6.19 -6.98
C LYS A 78 13.71 -5.35 -5.76
N ASN A 79 13.59 -4.03 -5.87
CA ASN A 79 13.92 -3.08 -4.81
C ASN A 79 12.71 -2.72 -3.96
N VAL A 80 11.51 -3.21 -4.32
CA VAL A 80 10.28 -2.93 -3.59
C VAL A 80 9.78 -4.23 -3.00
N PHE A 81 9.75 -4.29 -1.68
CA PHE A 81 9.22 -5.42 -0.94
C PHE A 81 8.45 -4.89 0.26
N VAL A 82 7.13 -4.97 0.18
CA VAL A 82 6.26 -4.28 1.14
C VAL A 82 5.33 -5.29 1.78
N PHE A 83 5.19 -5.22 3.10
CA PHE A 83 4.06 -5.80 3.80
C PHE A 83 2.89 -4.84 3.75
N ILE A 84 1.70 -5.34 3.41
CA ILE A 84 0.44 -4.61 3.40
C ILE A 84 -0.53 -5.28 4.37
N CYS A 85 -1.18 -4.48 5.20
CA CYS A 85 -2.31 -4.87 6.03
C CYS A 85 -3.50 -3.94 5.75
N LYS A 86 -4.64 -4.53 5.42
CA LYS A 86 -5.86 -3.82 5.09
C LYS A 86 -6.80 -3.78 6.27
N LEU A 87 -7.32 -2.60 6.55
CA LEU A 87 -8.29 -2.37 7.61
C LEU A 87 -9.63 -1.94 7.02
N LYS A 88 -10.71 -2.42 7.62
CA LYS A 88 -12.09 -2.05 7.29
C LYS A 88 -12.77 -1.53 8.54
N ASN A 89 -13.35 -0.33 8.48
CA ASN A 89 -14.09 0.23 9.60
C ASN A 89 -15.31 -0.65 9.91
N VAL A 90 -15.51 -1.03 11.17
CA VAL A 90 -16.62 -1.92 11.59
C VAL A 90 -17.97 -1.25 11.36
N LYS A 91 -18.07 0.06 11.61
CA LYS A 91 -19.33 0.82 11.56
C LYS A 91 -19.73 1.20 10.15
N THR A 92 -18.80 1.75 9.36
CA THR A 92 -19.10 2.23 8.00
C THR A 92 -18.86 1.18 6.93
N GLY A 93 -18.03 0.18 7.22
CA GLY A 93 -17.59 -0.81 6.24
C GLY A 93 -16.60 -0.25 5.21
N GLU A 94 -16.15 0.99 5.36
CA GLU A 94 -15.20 1.62 4.45
C GLU A 94 -13.78 1.18 4.75
N LYS A 95 -12.88 1.39 3.79
CA LYS A 95 -11.44 1.18 3.98
C LYS A 95 -10.91 2.16 5.03
N PHE A 96 -9.78 1.83 5.62
CA PHE A 96 -9.08 2.79 6.48
C PHE A 96 -8.63 4.00 5.65
N GLU A 97 -9.24 5.13 5.92
CA GLU A 97 -8.84 6.40 5.34
C GLU A 97 -7.99 7.16 6.34
N TYR A 98 -6.85 7.67 5.84
CA TYR A 98 -6.03 8.60 6.58
C TYR A 98 -6.82 9.90 6.76
N ASP A 99 -7.08 10.25 8.02
CA ASP A 99 -7.66 11.52 8.40
C ASP A 99 -6.50 12.51 8.55
N CYS A 100 -6.37 13.46 7.62
CA CYS A 100 -5.24 14.40 7.59
C CYS A 100 -5.16 15.31 8.83
N ASP A 101 -6.24 15.39 9.60
CA ASP A 101 -6.31 16.17 10.83
C ASP A 101 -5.78 15.38 12.05
N VAL A 102 -5.41 14.11 11.87
CA VAL A 102 -4.93 13.21 12.92
C VAL A 102 -3.60 12.59 12.51
N ASN A 103 -2.55 12.82 13.31
CA ASN A 103 -1.29 12.13 13.09
C ASN A 103 -1.46 10.62 13.39
N TYR A 104 -1.34 9.76 12.38
CA TYR A 104 -1.53 8.32 12.57
C TYR A 104 -0.41 7.71 13.43
N ASP A 105 0.77 8.35 13.48
CA ASP A 105 1.89 7.93 14.34
C ASP A 105 1.51 7.93 15.83
N ASP A 106 0.51 8.73 16.22
CA ASP A 106 -0.02 8.74 17.58
C ASP A 106 -0.88 7.50 17.92
N TYR A 107 -1.26 6.73 16.90
CA TYR A 107 -2.22 5.64 17.01
C TYR A 107 -1.78 4.31 16.39
N ILE A 108 -0.69 4.30 15.62
CA ILE A 108 -0.17 3.12 14.95
C ILE A 108 1.34 3.05 15.15
N ASN A 109 1.79 1.98 15.78
CA ASN A 109 3.19 1.68 15.97
C ASN A 109 3.59 0.52 15.05
N PHE A 110 4.29 0.83 13.96
CA PHE A 110 4.72 -0.18 12.99
C PHE A 110 5.84 -1.09 13.50
N ASN A 111 6.46 -0.77 14.64
CA ASN A 111 7.66 -1.44 15.15
C ASN A 111 8.74 -1.57 14.05
N SER A 112 8.84 -0.57 13.19
CA SER A 112 9.72 -0.47 12.03
C SER A 112 9.91 1.01 11.67
N GLU A 113 11.08 1.36 11.15
CA GLU A 113 11.39 2.73 10.71
C GLU A 113 10.72 3.09 9.38
N ASN A 114 10.30 2.07 8.61
CA ASN A 114 9.75 2.21 7.26
C ASN A 114 8.25 1.89 7.20
N GLY A 115 7.55 2.10 8.32
CA GLY A 115 6.11 1.96 8.42
C GLY A 115 5.36 3.18 7.88
N GLY A 116 4.17 2.97 7.30
CA GLY A 116 3.34 4.08 6.85
C GLY A 116 2.03 3.66 6.21
N ILE A 117 1.39 4.61 5.54
CA ILE A 117 0.12 4.42 4.83
C ILE A 117 0.39 4.50 3.31
N PHE A 118 0.04 3.42 2.60
CA PHE A 118 0.18 3.29 1.15
C PHE A 118 -1.18 2.99 0.52
N ASP A 119 -1.74 3.94 -0.24
CA ASP A 119 -3.04 3.81 -0.91
C ASP A 119 -4.16 3.33 0.04
N SER A 120 -4.29 3.97 1.20
CA SER A 120 -5.28 3.62 2.26
C SER A 120 -5.04 2.26 2.94
N ASN A 121 -3.85 1.69 2.80
CA ASN A 121 -3.44 0.47 3.50
C ASN A 121 -2.28 0.77 4.45
N LEU A 122 -2.23 0.08 5.58
CA LEU A 122 -1.04 0.12 6.43
C LEU A 122 0.03 -0.74 5.76
N GLY A 123 1.27 -0.27 5.76
CA GLY A 123 2.36 -1.08 5.24
C GLY A 123 3.71 -0.80 5.87
N ILE A 124 4.64 -1.72 5.61
CA ILE A 124 6.04 -1.62 6.01
C ILE A 124 6.88 -1.92 4.77
N ASP A 125 7.70 -0.95 4.36
CA ASP A 125 8.64 -1.13 3.25
C ASP A 125 9.97 -1.69 3.75
N TYR A 126 10.32 -2.87 3.25
CA TYR A 126 11.57 -3.55 3.56
C TYR A 126 12.50 -3.37 2.36
N GLU A 127 13.21 -2.25 2.34
CA GLU A 127 14.13 -1.81 1.28
C GLU A 127 15.03 -2.93 0.68
N ASP A 128 15.35 -3.96 1.47
CA ASP A 128 16.05 -5.17 1.03
C ASP A 128 15.11 -6.39 0.94
N SER A 129 14.81 -6.84 -0.28
CA SER A 129 14.01 -8.04 -0.53
C SER A 129 14.63 -9.34 0.02
N LYS A 130 15.91 -9.36 0.41
CA LYS A 130 16.55 -10.52 1.06
C LYS A 130 15.97 -10.83 2.44
N VAL A 131 15.37 -9.84 3.12
CA VAL A 131 14.73 -10.08 4.43
C VAL A 131 13.46 -10.89 4.32
N ARG A 132 12.88 -11.04 3.12
CA ARG A 132 11.65 -11.82 2.87
C ARG A 132 11.69 -13.21 3.50
N ASN A 133 12.80 -13.93 3.34
CA ASN A 133 12.93 -15.30 3.84
C ASN A 133 13.02 -15.39 5.38
N LYS A 134 13.11 -14.25 6.06
CA LYS A 134 13.22 -14.15 7.52
C LYS A 134 11.98 -13.54 8.18
N LEU A 135 10.98 -13.10 7.40
CA LEU A 135 9.74 -12.52 7.92
C LEU A 135 8.69 -13.62 8.15
N ASP A 136 8.89 -14.42 9.19
CA ASP A 136 7.87 -15.38 9.63
C ASP A 136 6.76 -14.68 10.42
N THR A 137 7.09 -13.59 11.11
CA THR A 137 6.15 -12.80 11.89
C THR A 137 6.37 -11.30 11.70
N ILE A 138 5.28 -10.54 11.71
CA ILE A 138 5.28 -9.07 11.66
C ILE A 138 4.43 -8.56 12.82
N LYS A 139 4.81 -7.44 13.44
CA LYS A 139 4.10 -6.87 14.59
C LYS A 139 3.69 -5.43 14.30
N ILE A 140 2.42 -5.10 14.56
CA ILE A 140 1.92 -3.72 14.50
C ILE A 140 1.12 -3.45 15.77
N GLY A 141 1.44 -2.35 16.44
CA GLY A 141 0.71 -1.80 17.58
C GLY A 141 -0.42 -0.88 17.11
N PHE A 142 -1.61 -1.05 17.69
CA PHE A 142 -2.77 -0.20 17.47
C PHE A 142 -3.18 0.44 18.79
N ILE A 143 -3.22 1.75 18.85
CA ILE A 143 -3.42 2.50 20.10
C ILE A 143 -4.83 3.10 20.10
N ASP A 144 -5.55 2.89 21.20
CA ASP A 144 -6.89 3.43 21.40
C ASP A 144 -6.88 4.87 21.98
N TYR A 145 -8.08 5.42 22.21
CA TYR A 145 -8.25 6.76 22.79
C TYR A 145 -7.78 6.86 24.26
N LEU A 146 -7.61 5.73 24.95
CA LEU A 146 -7.04 5.64 26.30
C LEU A 146 -5.51 5.51 26.28
N LYS A 147 -4.90 5.56 25.09
CA LYS A 147 -3.46 5.37 24.87
C LYS A 147 -2.96 3.97 25.26
N VAL A 148 -3.84 2.97 25.19
CA VAL A 148 -3.48 1.57 25.36
C VAL A 148 -3.09 0.99 24.01
N GLU A 149 -1.84 0.50 23.89
CA GLU A 149 -1.37 -0.20 22.70
C GLU A 149 -1.82 -1.67 22.73
N ASN A 150 -2.48 -2.10 21.66
CA ASN A 150 -2.76 -3.49 21.36
C ASN A 150 -1.87 -3.94 20.20
N THR A 151 -0.82 -4.70 20.51
CA THR A 151 0.05 -5.29 19.48
C THR A 151 -0.59 -6.51 18.85
N ILE A 152 -0.65 -6.53 17.52
CA ILE A 152 -1.11 -7.65 16.69
C ILE A 152 0.10 -8.34 16.08
N ILE A 153 0.10 -9.67 16.14
CA ILE A 153 1.14 -10.51 15.55
C ILE A 153 0.58 -11.17 14.30
N PHE A 154 1.13 -10.80 13.15
CA PHE A 154 0.85 -11.39 11.86
C PHE A 154 1.81 -12.54 11.63
N THR A 155 1.30 -13.76 11.45
CA THR A 155 2.13 -14.95 11.21
C THR A 155 1.96 -15.42 9.77
N LYS A 156 3.08 -15.67 9.10
CA LYS A 156 3.12 -16.22 7.74
C LYS A 156 2.37 -17.55 7.66
N ILE A 157 1.45 -17.66 6.70
CA ILE A 157 0.74 -18.90 6.40
C ILE A 157 1.64 -19.77 5.51
N LYS A 158 1.83 -21.03 5.89
CA LYS A 158 2.62 -22.03 5.14
C LYS A 158 1.79 -22.70 4.05
#